data_AF-A0A944PB65-F1
#
_entry.id   AF-A0A944PB65-F1
#
_cell.length_a   1.000
_cell.length_b   1.000
_cell.length_c   1.000
_cell.angle_alpha   90.00
_cell.angle_beta   90.00
_cell.angle_gamma   90.00
#
_symmetry.space_group_name_H-M   'P 1'
#
loop_
_entity.id
_entity.type
_entity.pdbx_description
1 polymer ?
#
loop_
_entity_poly.entity_id
_entity_poly.type
_entity_poly.pdbx_seq_one_letter_code
_entity_poly.pdbx_strand_id
1 'polypeptide(L)'
;MPGAEREYQRLMERYRRRRTRKEIGLEPWSLPFGRGGRGSEHIRQVDVDTALQGGAGTYQKIRAGRLRPSPDLYMRLAQLLGFSPEDTVIGHLELFRSEPVLPAAAPSPFLSRLIGGQREIACAITPDGSRVAANTAFAALFPEGGPPANLWRWALFSPDAEELLRDWEQAWAPRLLTEVKLMCHRAPQDSAALRLLSEVADDARLREIEETGSGLDGASLPLHHPALGDGTTHLLASRTTGASILTFIFEPGDQEL
;
A
#
# COMPACT_ATOMS: atom_id res chain seq x y z
N MET A 1 -32.09 13.32 -20.30
CA MET A 1 -30.81 14.04 -20.15
C MET A 1 -29.69 13.04 -20.42
N PRO A 2 -28.91 13.16 -21.50
CA PRO A 2 -27.72 12.33 -21.68
C PRO A 2 -26.80 12.66 -20.51
N GLY A 3 -26.61 11.69 -19.59
CA GLY A 3 -25.78 11.90 -18.41
C GLY A 3 -24.38 12.29 -18.85
N ALA A 4 -23.79 13.30 -18.19
CA ALA A 4 -22.41 13.67 -18.41
C ALA A 4 -21.53 12.40 -18.42
N GLU A 5 -20.70 12.27 -19.45
CA GLU A 5 -19.78 11.14 -19.58
C GLU A 5 -18.94 11.02 -18.31
N ARG A 6 -18.91 9.81 -17.74
CA ARG A 6 -18.20 9.53 -16.48
C ARG A 6 -16.69 9.56 -16.72
N GLU A 7 -15.92 9.90 -15.69
CA GLU A 7 -14.48 10.08 -15.83
C GLU A 7 -13.80 8.76 -16.24
N TYR A 8 -14.18 7.64 -15.63
CA TYR A 8 -13.67 6.32 -16.00
C TYR A 8 -13.91 5.96 -17.48
N GLN A 9 -15.00 6.45 -18.09
CA GLN A 9 -15.30 6.21 -19.51
C GLN A 9 -14.36 7.02 -20.41
N ARG A 10 -14.08 8.27 -20.03
CA ARG A 10 -13.10 9.14 -20.71
C ARG A 10 -11.70 8.57 -20.62
N LEU A 11 -11.30 8.06 -19.45
CA LEU A 11 -10.02 7.40 -19.23
C LEU A 11 -9.88 6.18 -20.15
N MET A 12 -10.90 5.31 -20.21
CA MET A 12 -10.89 4.13 -21.08
C MET A 12 -10.69 4.50 -22.55
N GLU A 13 -11.41 5.51 -23.04
CA GLU A 13 -11.26 5.92 -24.44
C GLU A 13 -9.92 6.62 -24.70
N ARG A 14 -9.43 7.44 -23.76
CA ARG A 14 -8.14 8.13 -23.86
C ARG A 14 -6.98 7.13 -24.01
N TYR A 15 -6.92 6.14 -23.13
CA TYR A 15 -5.85 5.13 -23.16
C TYR A 15 -6.00 4.16 -24.33
N ARG A 16 -7.23 3.74 -24.65
CA ARG A 16 -7.48 2.88 -25.82
C ARG A 16 -6.96 3.49 -27.13
N ARG A 17 -7.16 4.80 -27.32
CA ARG A 17 -6.70 5.51 -28.52
C ARG A 17 -5.18 5.58 -28.65
N ARG A 18 -4.44 5.46 -27.56
CA ARG A 18 -2.97 5.52 -27.53
C ARG A 18 -2.34 4.14 -27.60
N ARG A 19 -3.11 3.09 -27.30
CA ARG A 19 -2.60 1.72 -27.22
C ARG A 19 -2.65 1.03 -28.57
N THR A 20 -1.58 0.32 -28.87
CA THR A 20 -1.42 -0.49 -30.09
C THR A 20 -1.72 -1.95 -29.82
N ARG A 21 -2.04 -2.69 -30.88
CA ARG A 21 -2.32 -4.13 -30.80
C ARG A 21 -1.11 -4.93 -30.30
N LYS A 22 0.08 -4.53 -30.75
CA LYS A 22 1.35 -5.13 -30.32
C LYS A 22 1.56 -5.01 -28.81
N GLU A 23 1.23 -3.85 -28.24
CA GLU A 23 1.38 -3.61 -26.80
C GLU A 23 0.42 -4.41 -25.91
N ILE A 24 -0.66 -4.96 -26.47
CA ILE A 24 -1.58 -5.86 -25.75
C ILE A 24 -1.40 -7.34 -26.14
N GLY A 25 -0.29 -7.68 -26.80
CA GLY A 25 0.06 -9.05 -27.17
C GLY A 25 -0.77 -9.63 -28.33
N LEU A 26 -1.51 -8.79 -29.05
CA LEU A 26 -2.23 -9.20 -30.25
C LEU A 26 -1.34 -9.00 -31.47
N GLU A 27 -0.65 -10.07 -31.86
CA GLU A 27 0.06 -10.11 -33.13
C GLU A 27 -0.91 -10.08 -34.32
N PRO A 28 -0.52 -9.56 -35.50
CA PRO A 28 -1.39 -9.46 -36.68
C PRO A 28 -2.09 -10.77 -37.08
N TRP A 29 -1.51 -11.92 -36.74
CA TRP A 29 -1.98 -13.27 -37.05
C TRP A 29 -2.79 -13.95 -35.94
N SER A 30 -2.99 -13.29 -34.80
CA SER A 30 -3.66 -13.88 -33.61
C SER A 30 -5.19 -13.80 -33.63
N LEU A 31 -5.80 -13.30 -34.73
CA LEU A 31 -7.25 -13.19 -34.88
C LEU A 31 -7.82 -14.19 -35.89
N PRO A 32 -9.03 -14.73 -35.67
CA PRO A 32 -9.71 -15.59 -36.63
C PRO A 32 -9.83 -14.89 -37.99
N PHE A 33 -9.43 -15.59 -39.06
CA PHE A 33 -9.59 -15.12 -40.43
C PHE A 33 -11.06 -14.78 -40.71
N GLY A 34 -11.35 -13.54 -41.13
CA GLY A 34 -12.64 -13.22 -41.77
C GLY A 34 -13.46 -12.04 -41.22
N ARG A 35 -13.06 -11.33 -40.15
CA ARG A 35 -13.76 -10.11 -39.71
C ARG A 35 -12.86 -8.88 -39.64
N GLY A 36 -12.67 -8.23 -40.79
CA GLY A 36 -12.41 -6.79 -40.89
C GLY A 36 -10.94 -6.34 -40.83
N GLY A 37 -10.36 -6.16 -42.02
CA GLY A 37 -9.32 -5.16 -42.30
C GLY A 37 -7.94 -5.39 -41.68
N ARG A 38 -7.00 -5.84 -42.52
CA ARG A 38 -5.55 -5.64 -42.33
C ARG A 38 -5.28 -4.17 -41.98
N GLY A 39 -4.54 -3.90 -40.90
CA GLY A 39 -3.76 -2.67 -40.78
C GLY A 39 -4.24 -1.54 -39.87
N SER A 40 -5.06 -1.77 -38.82
CA SER A 40 -5.15 -0.76 -37.75
C SER A 40 -4.12 -1.06 -36.67
N GLU A 41 -3.10 -0.20 -36.56
CA GLU A 41 -2.07 -0.25 -35.51
C GLU A 41 -2.67 -0.17 -34.10
N HIS A 42 -3.74 0.61 -33.95
CA HIS A 42 -4.44 0.87 -32.70
C HIS A 42 -5.48 -0.18 -32.35
N ILE A 43 -5.74 -0.36 -31.05
CA ILE A 43 -6.67 -1.37 -30.54
C ILE A 43 -8.15 -1.02 -30.80
N ARG A 44 -8.91 -1.98 -31.30
CA ARG A 44 -10.37 -1.92 -31.47
C ARG A 44 -11.07 -2.45 -30.22
N GLN A 45 -12.38 -2.19 -30.11
CA GLN A 45 -13.17 -2.70 -28.98
C GLN A 45 -13.19 -4.22 -28.91
N VAL A 46 -13.28 -4.90 -30.08
CA VAL A 46 -13.21 -6.37 -30.15
C VAL A 46 -11.86 -6.89 -29.68
N ASP A 47 -10.78 -6.16 -29.95
CA ASP A 47 -9.43 -6.54 -29.52
C ASP A 47 -9.33 -6.52 -27.98
N VAL A 48 -10.00 -5.54 -27.33
CA VAL A 48 -10.10 -5.47 -25.86
C VAL A 48 -10.92 -6.63 -25.30
N ASP A 49 -12.08 -6.93 -25.88
CA ASP A 49 -12.92 -8.05 -25.44
C ASP A 49 -12.16 -9.39 -25.57
N THR A 50 -11.42 -9.59 -26.68
CA THR A 50 -10.57 -10.76 -26.90
C THR A 50 -9.44 -10.85 -25.88
N ALA A 51 -8.71 -9.76 -25.62
CA ALA A 51 -7.59 -9.76 -24.68
C ALA A 51 -8.04 -10.00 -23.22
N LEU A 52 -9.25 -9.58 -22.85
CA LEU A 52 -9.82 -9.83 -21.52
C LEU A 52 -10.45 -11.22 -21.37
N GLN A 53 -10.49 -12.02 -22.45
CA GLN A 53 -11.27 -13.27 -22.52
C GLN A 53 -12.75 -13.06 -22.13
N GLY A 54 -13.27 -11.85 -22.37
CA GLY A 54 -14.63 -11.46 -22.02
C GLY A 54 -15.66 -11.86 -23.07
N GLY A 55 -16.94 -11.87 -22.69
CA GLY A 55 -18.03 -12.00 -23.65
C GLY A 55 -18.02 -10.86 -24.67
N ALA A 56 -18.32 -11.16 -25.94
CA ALA A 56 -18.31 -10.15 -27.00
C ALA A 56 -19.20 -8.95 -26.67
N GLY A 57 -18.67 -7.73 -26.81
CA GLY A 57 -19.36 -6.47 -26.54
C GLY A 57 -19.35 -6.04 -25.08
N THR A 58 -18.61 -6.71 -24.19
CA THR A 58 -18.48 -6.32 -22.77
C THR A 58 -17.89 -4.93 -22.63
N TYR A 59 -16.77 -4.66 -23.31
CA TYR A 59 -16.12 -3.35 -23.31
C TYR A 59 -17.06 -2.25 -23.83
N GLN A 60 -17.80 -2.53 -24.91
CA GLN A 60 -18.77 -1.58 -25.46
C GLN A 60 -19.88 -1.23 -24.45
N LYS A 61 -20.40 -2.23 -23.73
CA LYS A 61 -21.43 -2.02 -22.70
C LYS A 61 -20.90 -1.17 -21.54
N ILE A 62 -19.65 -1.39 -21.12
CA ILE A 62 -18.99 -0.61 -20.07
C ILE A 62 -18.83 0.85 -20.51
N ARG A 63 -18.26 1.07 -21.70
CA ARG A 63 -18.08 2.42 -22.26
C ARG A 63 -19.40 3.16 -22.44
N ALA A 64 -20.45 2.45 -22.87
CA ALA A 64 -21.78 3.02 -23.02
C ALA A 64 -22.53 3.24 -21.68
N GLY A 65 -21.92 2.88 -20.54
CA GLY A 65 -22.55 2.96 -19.22
C GLY A 65 -23.68 1.97 -19.00
N ARG A 66 -23.83 0.97 -19.87
CA ARG A 66 -24.86 -0.09 -19.79
C ARG A 66 -24.44 -1.26 -18.90
N LEU A 67 -23.15 -1.34 -18.56
CA LEU A 67 -22.61 -2.33 -17.65
C LEU A 67 -21.60 -1.64 -16.72
N ARG A 68 -21.80 -1.78 -15.40
CA ARG A 68 -20.78 -1.38 -14.42
C ARG A 68 -19.81 -2.55 -14.24
N PRO A 69 -18.49 -2.36 -14.44
CA PRO A 69 -17.53 -3.45 -14.23
C PRO A 69 -17.41 -3.79 -12.74
N SER A 70 -17.01 -5.03 -12.42
CA SER A 70 -16.52 -5.37 -11.08
C SER A 70 -15.15 -4.71 -10.82
N PRO A 71 -14.70 -4.58 -9.57
CA PRO A 71 -13.37 -4.07 -9.25
C PRO A 71 -12.25 -4.80 -10.02
N ASP A 72 -12.27 -6.14 -10.00
CA ASP A 72 -11.26 -6.95 -10.71
C ASP A 72 -11.29 -6.75 -12.22
N LEU A 73 -12.48 -6.63 -12.81
CA LEU A 73 -12.61 -6.36 -14.24
C LEU A 73 -12.08 -4.97 -14.59
N TYR A 74 -12.35 -3.96 -13.75
CA TYR A 74 -11.81 -2.62 -13.92
C TYR A 74 -10.28 -2.61 -13.81
N MET A 75 -9.71 -3.30 -12.81
CA MET A 75 -8.25 -3.40 -12.64
C MET A 75 -7.57 -4.08 -13.84
N ARG A 76 -8.15 -5.17 -14.36
CA ARG A 76 -7.66 -5.81 -15.58
C ARG A 76 -7.76 -4.89 -16.81
N LEU A 77 -8.83 -4.12 -16.92
CA LEU A 77 -8.99 -3.12 -17.99
C LEU A 77 -7.94 -2.02 -17.89
N ALA A 78 -7.73 -1.46 -16.70
CA ALA A 78 -6.73 -0.42 -16.45
C ALA A 78 -5.32 -0.92 -16.80
N GLN A 79 -4.98 -2.13 -16.37
CA GLN A 79 -3.70 -2.78 -16.69
C GLN A 79 -3.54 -3.03 -18.20
N LEU A 80 -4.56 -3.60 -18.84
CA LEU A 80 -4.54 -3.91 -20.28
C LEU A 80 -4.38 -2.64 -21.13
N LEU A 81 -5.10 -1.58 -20.78
CA LEU A 81 -5.06 -0.30 -21.48
C LEU A 81 -3.83 0.55 -21.10
N GLY A 82 -3.09 0.16 -20.07
CA GLY A 82 -1.89 0.85 -19.61
C GLY A 82 -2.18 2.18 -18.92
N PHE A 83 -3.20 2.22 -18.06
CA PHE A 83 -3.51 3.41 -17.25
C PHE A 83 -2.32 3.77 -16.35
N SER A 84 -2.12 5.06 -16.09
CA SER A 84 -1.24 5.49 -15.01
C SER A 84 -1.82 5.05 -13.64
N PRO A 85 -0.98 4.97 -12.60
CA PRO A 85 -1.45 4.71 -11.25
C PRO A 85 -2.54 5.69 -10.80
N GLU A 86 -2.38 6.98 -11.08
CA GLU A 86 -3.30 8.04 -10.67
C GLU A 86 -4.65 7.91 -11.37
N ASP A 87 -4.66 7.68 -12.69
CA ASP A 87 -5.90 7.49 -13.44
C ASP A 87 -6.63 6.21 -13.03
N THR A 88 -5.87 5.16 -12.69
CA THR A 88 -6.42 3.93 -12.13
C THR A 88 -7.18 4.23 -10.84
N VAL A 89 -6.55 4.98 -9.91
CA VAL A 89 -7.15 5.41 -8.64
C VAL A 89 -8.37 6.29 -8.88
N ILE A 90 -8.31 7.28 -9.77
CA ILE A 90 -9.43 8.19 -10.06
C ILE A 90 -10.67 7.41 -10.51
N GLY A 91 -10.52 6.53 -11.51
CA GLY A 91 -11.67 5.76 -11.99
C GLY A 91 -12.15 4.72 -10.99
N HIS A 92 -11.26 4.15 -10.16
CA HIS A 92 -11.65 3.22 -9.09
C HIS A 92 -12.44 3.94 -7.98
N LEU A 93 -12.04 5.15 -7.58
CA LEU A 93 -12.77 5.98 -6.62
C LEU A 93 -14.14 6.41 -7.17
N GLU A 94 -14.22 6.78 -8.45
CA GLU A 94 -15.51 7.10 -9.09
C GLU A 94 -16.45 5.89 -9.12
N LEU A 95 -15.91 4.72 -9.48
CA LEU A 95 -16.70 3.50 -9.66
C LEU A 95 -17.05 2.81 -8.35
N PHE A 96 -16.17 2.79 -7.35
CA PHE A 96 -16.30 1.90 -6.19
C PHE A 96 -16.22 2.62 -4.85
N ARG A 97 -15.90 3.92 -4.84
CA ARG A 97 -15.71 4.71 -3.61
C ARG A 97 -14.65 4.13 -2.68
N SER A 98 -13.65 3.47 -3.24
CA SER A 98 -12.50 2.90 -2.53
C SER A 98 -11.22 3.08 -3.34
N GLU A 99 -10.08 3.08 -2.68
CA GLU A 99 -8.78 3.02 -3.35
C GLU A 99 -8.52 1.61 -3.89
N PRO A 100 -7.93 1.47 -5.08
CA PRO A 100 -7.51 0.17 -5.58
C PRO A 100 -6.28 -0.31 -4.83
N VAL A 101 -6.14 -1.64 -4.72
CA VAL A 101 -4.85 -2.23 -4.42
C VAL A 101 -3.99 -2.16 -5.68
N LEU A 102 -2.93 -1.36 -5.62
CA LEU A 102 -1.96 -1.25 -6.70
C LEU A 102 -0.81 -2.27 -6.51
N PRO A 103 -0.13 -2.65 -7.60
CA PRO A 103 1.07 -3.47 -7.50
C PRO A 103 2.11 -2.83 -6.57
N ALA A 104 2.89 -3.67 -5.88
CA ALA A 104 3.98 -3.21 -5.03
C ALA A 104 4.94 -2.33 -5.84
N ALA A 105 5.23 -1.15 -5.32
CA ALA A 105 6.18 -0.22 -5.89
C ALA A 105 7.39 -0.09 -4.97
N ALA A 106 8.57 0.11 -5.55
CA ALA A 106 9.78 0.33 -4.76
C ALA A 106 9.68 1.66 -3.99
N PRO A 107 10.21 1.72 -2.76
CA PRO A 107 10.37 2.98 -2.04
C PRO A 107 11.17 4.01 -2.84
N SER A 108 10.82 5.29 -2.70
CA SER A 108 11.57 6.38 -3.34
C SER A 108 13.02 6.42 -2.83
N PRO A 109 14.03 6.58 -3.72
CA PRO A 109 15.43 6.69 -3.32
C PRO A 109 15.73 7.97 -2.52
N PHE A 110 14.82 8.94 -2.53
CA PHE A 110 14.96 10.19 -1.78
C PHE A 110 14.51 10.07 -0.31
N LEU A 111 13.94 8.93 0.11
CA LEU A 111 13.46 8.74 1.47
C LEU A 111 14.58 8.89 2.50
N SER A 112 15.78 8.35 2.24
CA SER A 112 16.90 8.49 3.18
C SER A 112 17.27 9.95 3.43
N ARG A 113 17.22 10.80 2.39
CA ARG A 113 17.47 12.24 2.53
C ARG A 113 16.33 12.94 3.27
N LEU A 114 15.09 12.59 2.98
CA LEU A 114 13.92 13.15 3.66
C LEU A 114 13.96 12.85 5.16
N ILE A 115 14.08 11.57 5.51
CA ILE A 115 14.12 11.09 6.90
C ILE A 115 15.33 11.65 7.63
N GLY A 116 16.52 11.61 7.02
CA GLY A 116 17.74 12.16 7.62
C GLY A 116 17.68 13.66 7.92
N GLY A 117 16.79 14.41 7.26
CA GLY A 117 16.59 15.84 7.50
C GLY A 117 15.56 16.16 8.60
N GLN A 118 14.87 15.17 9.16
CA GLN A 118 13.86 15.38 10.20
C GLN A 118 14.51 15.52 11.59
N ARG A 119 13.97 16.45 12.39
CA ARG A 119 14.38 16.68 13.79
C ARG A 119 13.79 15.65 14.74
N GLU A 120 12.50 15.35 14.58
CA GLU A 120 11.80 14.35 15.39
C GLU A 120 12.31 12.94 15.08
N ILE A 121 12.06 12.00 15.99
CA ILE A 121 12.43 10.60 15.80
C ILE A 121 11.67 10.05 14.59
N ALA A 122 12.37 9.52 13.58
CA ALA A 122 11.72 9.10 12.35
C ALA A 122 12.40 7.92 11.65
N CYS A 123 11.56 7.06 11.07
CA CYS A 123 11.99 5.98 10.18
C CYS A 123 11.01 5.79 9.02
N ALA A 124 11.49 5.14 7.96
CA ALA A 124 10.68 4.66 6.86
C ALA A 124 10.81 3.15 6.74
N ILE A 125 9.69 2.47 6.55
CA ILE A 125 9.58 1.01 6.48
C ILE A 125 8.73 0.58 5.29
N THR A 126 8.99 -0.58 4.73
CA THR A 126 8.14 -1.26 3.75
C THR A 126 6.91 -1.88 4.43
N PRO A 127 5.89 -2.36 3.68
CA PRO A 127 4.69 -2.97 4.26
C PRO A 127 4.96 -4.14 5.22
N ASP A 128 5.98 -4.97 4.92
CA ASP A 128 6.43 -6.07 5.78
C ASP A 128 7.26 -5.63 6.99
N GLY A 129 7.49 -4.32 7.16
CA GLY A 129 8.21 -3.73 8.29
C GLY A 129 9.71 -3.57 8.07
N SER A 130 10.23 -3.95 6.90
CA SER A 130 11.66 -3.82 6.62
C SER A 130 12.08 -2.35 6.53
N ARG A 131 13.15 -1.98 7.25
CA ARG A 131 13.60 -0.60 7.36
C ARG A 131 14.26 -0.14 6.06
N VAL A 132 13.71 0.93 5.48
CA VAL A 132 14.24 1.63 4.31
C VAL A 132 15.20 2.75 4.73
N ALA A 133 14.82 3.52 5.75
CA ALA A 133 15.62 4.63 6.27
C ALA A 133 15.31 4.89 7.75
N ALA A 134 16.27 5.48 8.47
CA ALA A 134 16.08 6.00 9.81
C ALA A 134 17.00 7.21 10.00
N ASN A 135 16.58 8.16 10.83
CA ASN A 135 17.45 9.27 11.22
C ASN A 135 18.24 8.93 12.49
N THR A 136 19.15 9.83 12.86
CA THR A 136 19.99 9.66 14.05
C THR A 136 19.17 9.59 15.34
N ALA A 137 18.08 10.36 15.43
CA ALA A 137 17.19 10.33 16.60
C ALA A 137 16.51 8.97 16.77
N PHE A 138 16.05 8.35 15.69
CA PHE A 138 15.55 6.97 15.72
C PHE A 138 16.64 5.96 16.06
N ALA A 139 17.84 6.12 15.49
CA ALA A 139 18.96 5.25 15.84
C ALA A 139 19.35 5.34 17.33
N ALA A 140 19.18 6.51 17.95
CA ALA A 140 19.47 6.72 19.37
C ALA A 140 18.52 5.96 20.32
N LEU A 141 17.38 5.46 19.83
CA LEU A 141 16.53 4.54 20.58
C LEU A 141 17.16 3.14 20.74
N PHE A 142 18.22 2.82 20.00
CA PHE A 142 18.79 1.48 19.93
C PHE A 142 20.33 1.50 20.10
N PRO A 143 20.84 1.83 21.31
CA PRO A 143 22.26 2.14 21.50
C PRO A 143 23.23 0.97 21.26
N GLU A 144 22.87 -0.27 21.60
CA GLU A 144 23.81 -1.41 21.56
C GLU A 144 23.74 -2.27 20.28
N GLY A 145 22.65 -2.17 19.52
CA GLY A 145 22.44 -2.96 18.29
C GLY A 145 22.19 -2.13 17.03
N GLY A 146 22.05 -0.81 17.19
CA GLY A 146 21.45 0.04 16.16
C GLY A 146 19.99 -0.32 15.91
N PRO A 147 19.29 0.47 15.07
CA PRO A 147 17.88 0.22 14.80
C PRO A 147 17.66 -1.17 14.19
N PRO A 148 16.47 -1.79 14.38
CA PRO A 148 16.15 -3.12 13.88
C PRO A 148 15.96 -3.12 12.36
N ALA A 149 16.49 -4.16 11.69
CA ALA A 149 16.35 -4.30 10.24
C ALA A 149 14.89 -4.44 9.79
N ASN A 150 14.05 -5.05 10.63
CA ASN A 150 12.60 -5.13 10.43
C ASN A 150 11.90 -4.68 11.72
N LEU A 151 11.20 -3.55 11.65
CA LEU A 151 10.60 -2.90 12.82
C LEU A 151 9.41 -3.69 13.36
N TRP A 152 8.58 -4.27 12.50
CA TRP A 152 7.40 -5.04 12.92
C TRP A 152 7.79 -6.30 13.68
N ARG A 153 8.75 -7.07 13.14
CA ARG A 153 9.23 -8.28 13.81
C ARG A 153 9.93 -7.96 15.12
N TRP A 154 10.74 -6.91 15.16
CA TRP A 154 11.37 -6.48 16.40
C TRP A 154 10.31 -6.07 17.43
N ALA A 155 9.37 -5.19 17.07
CA ALA A 155 8.37 -4.68 17.99
C ALA A 155 7.40 -5.75 18.51
N LEU A 156 7.15 -6.82 17.75
CA LEU A 156 6.21 -7.87 18.13
C LEU A 156 6.86 -9.07 18.83
N PHE A 157 8.10 -9.42 18.49
CA PHE A 157 8.71 -10.68 18.92
C PHE A 157 10.01 -10.52 19.72
N SER A 158 10.62 -9.31 19.75
CA SER A 158 11.84 -9.09 20.51
C SER A 158 11.54 -8.79 21.98
N PRO A 159 12.20 -9.44 22.94
CA PRO A 159 12.06 -9.09 24.35
C PRO A 159 12.54 -7.65 24.63
N ASP A 160 13.57 -7.19 23.92
CA ASP A 160 14.11 -5.83 24.03
C ASP A 160 13.07 -4.76 23.64
N ALA A 161 12.04 -5.12 22.88
CA ALA A 161 10.96 -4.20 22.54
C ALA A 161 10.16 -3.79 23.76
N GLU A 162 9.98 -4.66 24.75
CA GLU A 162 9.21 -4.35 25.97
C GLU A 162 9.94 -3.38 26.91
N GLU A 163 11.27 -3.30 26.79
CA GLU A 163 12.07 -2.33 27.53
C GLU A 163 11.86 -0.91 27.00
N LEU A 164 11.79 -0.76 25.67
CA LEU A 164 11.59 0.51 24.98
C LEU A 164 10.10 0.91 24.90
N LEU A 165 9.24 -0.03 24.49
CA LEU A 165 7.81 0.16 24.28
C LEU A 165 7.08 -0.16 25.59
N ARG A 166 7.08 0.80 26.52
CA ARG A 166 6.45 0.65 27.84
C ARG A 166 4.99 0.24 27.72
N ASP A 167 4.50 -0.51 28.71
CA ASP A 167 3.14 -1.05 28.70
C ASP A 167 2.82 -1.80 27.39
N TRP A 168 3.78 -2.62 26.94
CA TRP A 168 3.76 -3.22 25.60
C TRP A 168 2.46 -3.96 25.31
N GLU A 169 2.01 -4.80 26.23
CA GLU A 169 0.87 -5.69 26.03
C GLU A 169 -0.47 -4.95 25.93
N GLN A 170 -0.64 -3.86 26.67
CA GLN A 170 -1.91 -3.12 26.73
C GLN A 170 -1.92 -1.89 25.81
N ALA A 171 -0.78 -1.24 25.62
CA ALA A 171 -0.68 -0.01 24.83
C ALA A 171 -0.23 -0.27 23.39
N TRP A 172 0.87 -1.00 23.19
CA TRP A 172 1.54 -1.12 21.89
C TRP A 172 1.04 -2.30 21.06
N ALA A 173 1.06 -3.52 21.60
CA ALA A 173 0.79 -4.74 20.87
C ALA A 173 -0.58 -4.73 20.16
N PRO A 174 -1.69 -4.31 20.78
CA PRO A 174 -3.00 -4.22 20.10
C PRO A 174 -2.98 -3.34 18.84
N ARG A 175 -2.21 -2.24 18.88
CA ARG A 175 -2.10 -1.28 17.78
C ARG A 175 -1.12 -1.75 16.70
N LEU A 176 -0.01 -2.38 17.12
CA LEU A 176 0.94 -3.00 16.20
C LEU A 176 0.28 -4.12 15.39
N LEU A 177 -0.53 -4.97 16.05
CA LEU A 177 -1.29 -6.02 15.37
C LEU A 177 -2.27 -5.43 14.34
N THR A 178 -3.00 -4.37 14.72
CA THR A 178 -3.89 -3.65 13.79
C THR A 178 -3.12 -3.07 12.60
N GLU A 179 -1.98 -2.42 12.85
CA GLU A 179 -1.14 -1.80 11.82
C GLU A 179 -0.57 -2.84 10.85
N VAL A 180 -0.04 -3.95 11.36
CA VAL A 180 0.52 -5.04 10.53
C VAL A 180 -0.56 -5.63 9.62
N LYS A 181 -1.76 -5.92 10.15
CA LYS A 181 -2.87 -6.42 9.34
C LYS A 181 -3.26 -5.42 8.26
N LEU A 182 -3.38 -4.15 8.61
CA LEU A 182 -3.72 -3.09 7.66
C LEU A 182 -2.68 -2.96 6.54
N MET A 183 -1.39 -3.02 6.87
CA MET A 183 -0.30 -3.00 5.89
C MET A 183 -0.33 -4.23 4.98
N CYS A 184 -0.54 -5.42 5.54
CA CYS A 184 -0.62 -6.67 4.77
C CYS A 184 -1.82 -6.68 3.81
N HIS A 185 -2.99 -6.19 4.26
CA HIS A 185 -4.17 -6.08 3.40
C HIS A 185 -4.02 -5.05 2.27
N ARG A 186 -3.18 -4.03 2.47
CA ARG A 186 -2.81 -3.05 1.43
C ARG A 186 -1.79 -3.60 0.42
N ALA A 187 -1.04 -4.64 0.79
CA ALA A 187 -0.03 -5.28 -0.04
C ALA A 187 -0.26 -6.81 -0.17
N PRO A 188 -1.41 -7.27 -0.69
CA PRO A 188 -1.79 -8.69 -0.68
C PRO A 188 -0.94 -9.58 -1.60
N GLN A 189 -0.10 -8.99 -2.45
CA GLN A 189 0.85 -9.72 -3.31
C GLN A 189 2.28 -9.74 -2.72
N ASP A 190 2.52 -9.05 -1.60
CA ASP A 190 3.82 -9.05 -0.94
C ASP A 190 3.97 -10.31 -0.08
N SER A 191 4.76 -11.26 -0.59
CA SER A 191 5.01 -12.51 0.13
C SER A 191 5.68 -12.33 1.49
N ALA A 192 6.47 -11.27 1.70
CA ALA A 192 7.10 -11.00 2.99
C ALA A 192 6.07 -10.49 4.02
N ALA A 193 5.13 -9.65 3.57
CA ALA A 193 4.00 -9.21 4.39
C ALA A 193 3.08 -10.39 4.75
N LEU A 194 2.76 -11.27 3.79
CA LEU A 194 1.97 -12.47 4.07
C LEU A 194 2.66 -13.43 5.05
N ARG A 195 3.99 -13.56 4.99
CA ARG A 195 4.75 -14.34 5.98
C ARG A 195 4.67 -13.73 7.37
N LEU A 196 4.83 -12.41 7.48
CA LEU A 196 4.68 -11.71 8.76
C LEU A 196 3.28 -11.97 9.36
N LEU A 197 2.23 -11.92 8.54
CA LEU A 197 0.87 -12.22 9.01
C LEU A 197 0.72 -13.67 9.50
N SER A 198 1.37 -14.63 8.84
CA SER A 198 1.42 -16.03 9.31
C SER A 198 2.16 -16.15 10.64
N GLU A 199 3.33 -15.53 10.76
CA GLU A 199 4.12 -15.53 12.01
C GLU A 199 3.29 -14.99 13.19
N VAL A 200 2.56 -13.89 12.98
CA VAL A 200 1.65 -13.32 13.98
C VAL A 200 0.50 -14.28 14.32
N ALA A 201 -0.07 -14.96 13.33
CA ALA A 201 -1.16 -15.91 13.55
C ALA A 201 -0.70 -17.19 14.28
N ASP A 202 0.54 -17.60 14.10
CA ASP A 202 1.11 -18.80 14.71
C ASP A 202 1.55 -18.56 16.17
N ASP A 203 1.86 -17.32 16.54
CA ASP A 203 2.26 -16.94 17.89
C ASP A 203 1.09 -17.05 18.89
N ALA A 204 1.29 -17.78 20.00
CA ALA A 204 0.24 -18.01 20.99
C ALA A 204 -0.07 -16.76 21.83
N ARG A 205 0.96 -15.98 22.18
CA ARG A 205 0.81 -14.78 23.00
C ARG A 205 0.10 -13.70 22.20
N LEU A 206 0.51 -13.48 20.95
CA LEU A 206 -0.13 -12.47 20.10
C LEU A 206 -1.59 -12.78 19.79
N ARG A 207 -1.98 -14.06 19.74
CA ARG A 207 -3.38 -14.46 19.53
C ARG A 207 -4.31 -14.17 20.71
N GLU A 208 -3.77 -14.05 21.91
CA GLU A 208 -4.54 -13.72 23.11
C GLU A 208 -4.78 -12.21 23.26
N ILE A 209 -4.04 -11.39 22.52
CA ILE A 209 -4.15 -9.93 22.56
C ILE A 209 -5.35 -9.48 21.73
N GLU A 210 -6.27 -8.77 22.37
CA GLU A 210 -7.39 -8.13 21.69
C GLU A 210 -6.93 -6.84 20.97
N GLU A 211 -7.20 -6.75 19.68
CA GLU A 211 -6.89 -5.55 18.89
C GLU A 211 -7.81 -4.38 19.24
N THR A 212 -7.26 -3.17 19.26
CA THR A 212 -8.02 -1.94 19.49
C THR A 212 -8.87 -1.52 18.29
N GLY A 213 -8.61 -2.07 17.11
CA GLY A 213 -9.19 -1.61 15.85
C GLY A 213 -8.63 -0.26 15.36
N SER A 214 -7.61 0.28 16.04
CA SER A 214 -6.90 1.52 15.67
C SER A 214 -5.40 1.23 15.53
N GLY A 215 -4.80 1.72 14.45
CA GLY A 215 -3.36 1.58 14.19
C GLY A 215 -2.50 2.52 15.03
N LEU A 216 -1.27 2.76 14.56
CA LEU A 216 -0.32 3.63 15.25
C LEU A 216 -0.57 5.12 14.97
N ASP A 217 -1.17 5.47 13.84
CA ASP A 217 -1.35 6.86 13.44
C ASP A 217 -2.24 7.64 14.42
N GLY A 218 -1.72 8.76 14.95
CA GLY A 218 -2.40 9.59 15.93
C GLY A 218 -2.42 9.00 17.36
N ALA A 219 -1.75 7.87 17.61
CA ALA A 219 -1.69 7.27 18.94
C ALA A 219 -0.68 8.00 19.84
N SER A 220 -1.04 8.15 21.12
CA SER A 220 -0.14 8.58 22.19
C SER A 220 0.18 7.36 23.04
N LEU A 221 1.44 6.92 23.06
CA LEU A 221 1.85 5.67 23.72
C LEU A 221 3.04 5.91 24.65
N PRO A 222 3.14 5.19 25.78
CA PRO A 222 4.27 5.32 26.68
C PRO A 222 5.53 4.70 26.05
N LEU A 223 6.66 5.38 26.17
CA LEU A 223 7.94 4.99 25.59
C LEU A 223 9.08 5.28 26.59
N HIS A 224 10.04 4.37 26.69
CA HIS A 224 11.30 4.61 27.37
C HIS A 224 12.35 5.05 26.36
N HIS A 225 12.79 6.30 26.46
CA HIS A 225 13.89 6.81 25.64
C HIS A 225 15.23 6.59 26.37
N PRO A 226 16.21 5.86 25.80
CA PRO A 226 17.43 5.47 26.50
C PRO A 226 18.21 6.63 27.15
N ALA A 227 18.19 7.81 26.52
CA ALA A 227 18.86 9.01 27.05
C ALA A 227 17.96 9.97 27.84
N LEU A 228 16.63 9.88 27.71
CA LEU A 228 15.69 10.87 28.27
C LEU A 228 14.77 10.27 29.34
N GLY A 229 14.79 8.95 29.53
CA GLY A 229 13.94 8.24 30.47
C GLY A 229 12.54 7.96 29.90
N ASP A 230 11.61 7.66 30.79
CA ASP A 230 10.22 7.38 30.42
C ASP A 230 9.50 8.66 29.98
N GLY A 231 8.57 8.53 29.03
CA GLY A 231 7.75 9.60 28.54
C GLY A 231 6.62 9.11 27.64
N THR A 232 5.95 10.05 26.98
CA THR A 232 4.89 9.75 26.02
C THR A 232 5.40 10.04 24.61
N THR A 233 5.11 9.15 23.67
CA THR A 233 5.34 9.39 22.26
C THR A 233 4.03 9.54 21.50
N HIS A 234 3.93 10.59 20.69
CA HIS A 234 2.84 10.81 19.75
C HIS A 234 3.28 10.36 18.36
N LEU A 235 2.56 9.38 17.82
CA LEU A 235 2.86 8.74 16.56
C LEU A 235 2.12 9.43 15.41
N LEU A 236 2.87 9.73 14.36
CA LEU A 236 2.33 10.18 13.08
C LEU A 236 2.81 9.21 12.00
N ALA A 237 1.86 8.59 11.30
CA ALA A 237 2.16 7.72 10.17
C ALA A 237 1.74 8.41 8.87
N SER A 238 2.68 8.52 7.95
CA SER A 238 2.38 8.96 6.58
C SER A 238 2.81 7.89 5.59
N ARG A 239 2.12 7.82 4.45
CA ARG A 239 2.42 6.82 3.42
C ARG A 239 2.97 7.50 2.19
N THR A 240 3.95 6.85 1.58
CA THR A 240 4.49 7.19 0.27
C THR A 240 4.52 5.94 -0.60
N THR A 241 4.92 6.09 -1.85
CA THR A 241 5.10 4.97 -2.76
C THR A 241 6.07 3.95 -2.15
N GLY A 242 5.57 2.74 -1.89
CA GLY A 242 6.37 1.61 -1.41
C GLY A 242 6.78 1.63 0.06
N ALA A 243 6.45 2.66 0.83
CA ALA A 243 6.86 2.78 2.23
C ALA A 243 5.89 3.58 3.10
N SER A 244 5.90 3.29 4.39
CA SER A 244 5.30 4.10 5.45
C SER A 244 6.41 4.82 6.21
N ILE A 245 6.21 6.10 6.49
CA ILE A 245 7.06 6.92 7.34
C ILE A 245 6.39 7.00 8.72
N LEU A 246 7.11 6.57 9.75
CA LEU A 246 6.69 6.70 11.13
C LEU A 246 7.50 7.82 11.79
N THR A 247 6.80 8.80 12.34
CA THR A 247 7.39 9.89 13.12
C THR A 247 6.89 9.78 14.56
N PHE A 248 7.80 9.91 15.50
CA PHE A 248 7.58 9.81 16.93
C PHE A 248 7.95 11.18 17.52
N ILE A 249 6.95 11.90 18.00
CA ILE A 249 7.15 13.13 18.76
C ILE A 249 7.21 12.71 20.22
N PHE A 250 8.37 12.85 20.87
CA PHE A 250 8.57 12.36 22.24
C PHE A 250 8.51 13.52 23.24
N GLU A 251 7.66 13.35 24.25
CA GLU A 251 7.51 14.24 25.40
C GLU A 251 8.02 13.48 26.64
N PRO A 252 9.20 13.84 27.19
CA PRO A 252 9.69 13.24 28.42
C PRO A 252 8.68 13.41 29.56
N GLY A 253 8.53 12.38 30.39
CA GLY A 253 7.76 12.51 31.63
C GLY A 253 8.44 13.47 32.59
N ASP A 254 7.67 14.05 33.50
CA ASP A 254 8.24 14.81 34.62
C ASP A 254 9.16 13.87 35.41
N GLN A 255 10.47 14.12 35.33
CA GLN A 255 11.42 13.44 36.22
C GLN A 255 11.15 13.95 37.63
N GLU A 256 10.58 13.11 38.50
CA GLU A 256 10.69 13.33 39.94
C GLU A 256 12.19 13.32 40.29
N LEU A 257 12.73 14.53 40.50
CA LEU A 257 14.09 14.81 40.98
C LEU A 257 14.30 14.31 42.42
#